data_AF-A0A960JKY2-F1
#
_entry.id   AF-A0A960JKY2-F1
#
_cell.length_a   1.000
_cell.length_b   1.000
_cell.length_c   1.000
_cell.angle_alpha   90.00
_cell.angle_beta   90.00
_cell.angle_gamma   90.00
#
_symmetry.space_group_name_H-M   'P 1'
#
loop_
_entity.id
_entity.type
_entity.pdbx_description
1 polymer ?
#
loop_
_entity_poly.entity_id
_entity_poly.type
_entity_poly.pdbx_seq_one_letter_code
_entity_poly.pdbx_strand_id
1 'polypeptide(L)'
;MSVGAALTGPPATFEAWADELARLLRAAEVTVPVDSVLTFVAALDEVGAFGRQAVHDAALLTLIRRPEDHASFDASFDRWWDGRTAPSSPG
;
A
#
# COMPACT_ATOMS: atom_id res chain seq x y z
N MET A 1 13.29 12.04 31.22
CA MET A 1 12.11 11.37 30.67
C MET A 1 11.92 11.84 29.23
N SER A 2 12.53 11.15 28.27
CA SER A 2 12.41 11.52 26.85
C SER A 2 11.43 10.57 26.20
N VAL A 3 10.35 11.15 25.69
CA VAL A 3 9.42 10.49 24.77
C VAL A 3 10.22 10.15 23.52
N GLY A 4 10.43 8.86 23.27
CA GLY A 4 11.04 8.39 22.03
C GLY A 4 10.11 8.77 20.88
N ALA A 5 10.50 9.77 20.10
CA ALA A 5 9.90 10.01 18.80
C ALA A 5 10.08 8.73 17.98
N ALA A 6 8.98 8.05 17.70
CA ALA A 6 8.98 6.96 16.75
C ALA A 6 9.53 7.52 15.44
N LEU A 7 10.73 7.04 15.08
CA LEU A 7 11.32 7.27 13.77
C LEU A 7 10.35 6.62 12.77
N THR A 8 9.46 7.40 12.17
CA THR A 8 8.64 6.94 11.06
C THR A 8 9.55 6.77 9.85
N GLY A 9 10.33 5.68 9.84
CA GLY A 9 10.97 5.17 8.65
C GLY A 9 9.91 4.64 7.67
N PRO A 10 10.29 4.36 6.41
CA PRO A 10 9.39 3.66 5.50
C PRO A 10 8.90 2.37 6.17
N PRO A 11 7.65 1.94 5.94
CA PRO A 11 7.12 0.82 6.69
C PRO A 11 7.98 -0.42 6.41
N ALA A 12 8.41 -1.08 7.47
CA ALA A 12 9.49 -2.07 7.44
C ALA A 12 9.11 -3.40 6.75
N THR A 13 7.82 -3.61 6.45
CA THR A 13 7.28 -4.84 5.86
C THR A 13 6.09 -4.56 4.93
N PHE A 14 5.74 -5.51 4.06
CA PHE A 14 4.61 -5.37 3.13
C PHE A 14 3.24 -5.33 3.82
N GLU A 15 3.07 -5.97 4.97
CA GLU A 15 1.85 -5.87 5.77
C GLU A 15 1.60 -4.45 6.24
N ALA A 16 2.64 -3.75 6.69
CA ALA A 16 2.53 -2.36 7.11
C ALA A 16 2.18 -1.43 5.93
N TRP A 17 2.71 -1.72 4.73
CA TRP A 17 2.34 -1.01 3.48
C TRP A 17 0.87 -1.23 3.17
N ALA A 18 0.43 -2.49 3.18
CA ALA A 18 -0.93 -2.89 2.89
C ALA A 18 -1.95 -2.29 3.86
N ASP A 19 -1.66 -2.32 5.17
CA ASP A 19 -2.52 -1.75 6.21
C ASP A 19 -2.65 -0.23 6.09
N GLU A 20 -1.55 0.46 5.81
CA GLU A 20 -1.57 1.91 5.62
C GLU A 20 -2.38 2.31 4.39
N LEU A 21 -2.13 1.69 3.25
CA LEU A 21 -2.88 1.95 2.02
C LEU A 21 -4.37 1.62 2.20
N ALA A 22 -4.69 0.47 2.81
CA ALA A 22 -6.08 0.09 3.09
C ALA A 22 -6.80 1.09 4.02
N ARG A 23 -6.10 1.66 5.00
CA ARG A 23 -6.66 2.74 5.85
C ARG A 23 -6.95 4.00 5.05
N LEU A 24 -6.04 4.42 4.16
CA LEU A 24 -6.24 5.59 3.31
C LEU A 24 -7.42 5.40 2.35
N LEU A 25 -7.51 4.24 1.71
CA LEU A 25 -8.62 3.91 0.81
C LEU A 25 -9.96 3.91 1.54
N ARG A 26 -10.05 3.31 2.73
CA ARG A 26 -11.27 3.35 3.55
C ARG A 26 -11.63 4.77 3.99
N ALA A 27 -10.65 5.62 4.29
CA ALA A 27 -10.89 7.03 4.59
C ALA A 27 -11.37 7.83 3.37
N ALA A 28 -11.06 7.36 2.15
CA ALA A 28 -11.58 7.88 0.89
C ALA A 28 -12.88 7.19 0.44
N GLU A 29 -13.57 6.49 1.36
CA GLU A 29 -14.82 5.77 1.11
C GLU A 29 -14.73 4.62 0.08
N VAL A 30 -13.51 4.19 -0.27
CA VAL A 30 -13.28 3.01 -1.11
C VAL A 30 -13.49 1.75 -0.29
N THR A 31 -14.30 0.83 -0.80
CA THR A 31 -14.56 -0.44 -0.12
C THR A 31 -13.36 -1.38 -0.27
N VAL A 32 -12.65 -1.65 0.83
CA VAL A 32 -11.49 -2.58 0.84
C VAL A 32 -11.77 -3.78 1.76
N PRO A 33 -12.11 -4.95 1.19
CA PRO A 33 -12.29 -6.19 1.96
C PRO A 33 -11.01 -6.62 2.68
N VAL A 34 -11.13 -7.17 3.89
CA VAL A 34 -9.98 -7.64 4.68
C VAL A 34 -9.16 -8.70 3.93
N ASP A 35 -9.82 -9.69 3.32
CA ASP A 35 -9.15 -10.76 2.56
C ASP A 35 -8.38 -10.23 1.34
N SER A 36 -8.80 -9.09 0.78
CA SER A 36 -8.11 -8.45 -0.34
C SER A 36 -6.79 -7.82 0.10
N VAL A 37 -6.67 -7.40 1.36
CA VAL A 37 -5.41 -6.91 1.93
C VAL A 37 -4.39 -8.05 2.06
N LEU A 38 -4.83 -9.23 2.50
CA LEU A 38 -3.96 -10.42 2.54
C LEU A 38 -3.48 -10.82 1.14
N THR A 39 -4.39 -10.75 0.16
CA THR A 39 -4.06 -11.02 -1.25
C THR A 39 -3.04 -10.01 -1.78
N PHE A 40 -3.15 -8.74 -1.38
CA PHE A 40 -2.19 -7.71 -1.76
C PHE A 40 -0.80 -7.96 -1.18
N VAL A 41 -0.70 -8.33 0.11
CA VAL A 41 0.59 -8.68 0.73
C VAL A 41 1.25 -9.83 -0.02
N ALA A 42 0.50 -10.91 -0.29
CA ALA A 42 1.01 -12.05 -1.04
C ALA A 42 1.48 -11.66 -2.45
N ALA A 43 0.73 -10.78 -3.13
CA ALA A 43 1.14 -10.26 -4.43
C ALA A 43 2.47 -9.51 -4.32
N LEU A 44 2.64 -8.62 -3.34
CA LEU A 44 3.90 -7.88 -3.14
C LEU A 44 5.11 -8.81 -2.90
N ASP A 45 4.91 -9.90 -2.17
CA ASP A 45 5.93 -10.93 -1.98
C ASP A 45 6.29 -11.65 -3.29
N GLU A 46 5.30 -11.95 -4.14
CA GLU A 46 5.51 -12.65 -5.41
C GLU A 46 6.14 -11.78 -6.50
N VAL A 47 5.63 -10.55 -6.70
CA VAL A 47 6.16 -9.68 -7.77
C VAL A 47 7.53 -9.10 -7.41
N GLY A 48 7.85 -9.06 -6.12
CA GLY A 48 8.86 -8.18 -5.55
C GLY A 48 8.46 -6.72 -5.77
N ALA A 49 8.44 -5.90 -4.72
CA ALA A 49 8.06 -4.49 -4.81
C ALA A 49 9.13 -3.63 -5.53
N PHE A 50 9.41 -3.92 -6.81
CA PHE A 50 10.44 -3.29 -7.65
C PHE A 50 10.00 -1.93 -8.20
N GLY A 51 9.52 -1.05 -7.32
CA GLY A 51 9.16 0.32 -7.69
C GLY A 51 7.67 0.57 -7.75
N ARG A 52 7.35 1.86 -7.96
CA ARG A 52 6.00 2.42 -7.86
C ARG A 52 4.97 1.67 -8.70
N GLN A 53 5.30 1.38 -9.95
CA GLN A 53 4.37 0.79 -10.90
C GLN A 53 3.92 -0.62 -10.48
N ALA A 54 4.87 -1.47 -10.06
CA ALA A 54 4.57 -2.82 -9.62
C ALA A 54 3.62 -2.83 -8.39
N VAL A 55 3.84 -1.92 -7.45
CA VAL A 55 2.99 -1.79 -6.25
C VAL A 55 1.62 -1.21 -6.59
N HIS A 56 1.56 -0.25 -7.52
CA HIS A 56 0.30 0.31 -8.02
C HIS A 56 -0.56 -0.77 -8.69
N ASP A 57 0.03 -1.51 -9.64
CA ASP A 57 -0.67 -2.55 -10.38
C ASP A 57 -1.14 -3.68 -9.44
N ALA A 58 -0.29 -4.10 -8.50
CA ALA A 58 -0.67 -5.09 -7.50
C ALA A 58 -1.85 -4.60 -6.65
N ALA A 59 -1.80 -3.37 -6.13
CA ALA A 59 -2.87 -2.81 -5.31
C ALA A 59 -4.18 -2.66 -6.09
N LEU A 60 -4.12 -2.21 -7.34
CA LEU A 60 -5.27 -2.06 -8.22
C LEU A 60 -5.96 -3.42 -8.46
N LEU A 61 -5.17 -4.46 -8.77
CA LEU A 61 -5.69 -5.79 -9.07
C LEU A 61 -6.25 -6.52 -7.85
N THR A 62 -5.72 -6.28 -6.65
CA THR A 62 -6.12 -7.01 -5.45
C THR A 62 -7.15 -6.27 -4.60
N LEU A 63 -7.03 -4.95 -4.45
CA LEU A 63 -7.83 -4.15 -3.52
C LEU A 63 -9.09 -3.57 -4.16
N ILE A 64 -9.06 -3.27 -5.46
CA ILE A 64 -10.13 -2.55 -6.15
C ILE A 64 -11.02 -3.53 -6.90
N ARG A 65 -12.32 -3.52 -6.58
CA ARG A 65 -13.32 -4.42 -7.17
C ARG A 65 -14.26 -3.73 -8.13
N ARG A 66 -14.32 -2.41 -8.07
CA ARG A 66 -15.30 -1.58 -8.77
C ARG A 66 -14.56 -0.55 -9.62
N PRO A 67 -14.88 -0.44 -10.92
CA PRO A 67 -14.22 0.52 -11.80
C PRO A 67 -14.43 1.98 -11.34
N GLU A 68 -15.56 2.28 -10.70
CA GLU A 68 -15.86 3.61 -10.14
C GLU A 68 -14.89 4.04 -9.03
N ASP A 69 -14.24 3.11 -8.33
CA ASP A 69 -13.29 3.40 -7.25
C ASP A 69 -11.88 3.76 -7.78
N HIS A 70 -11.62 3.61 -9.09
CA HIS A 70 -10.27 3.79 -9.67
C HIS A 70 -9.70 5.19 -9.44
N ALA A 71 -10.51 6.25 -9.62
CA ALA A 71 -10.02 7.61 -9.46
C ALA A 71 -9.66 7.93 -7.99
N SER A 72 -10.48 7.47 -7.04
CA SER A 72 -10.21 7.62 -5.61
C SER A 72 -8.99 6.80 -5.18
N PHE A 73 -8.82 5.62 -5.77
CA PHE A 73 -7.63 4.79 -5.61
C PHE A 73 -6.37 5.51 -6.09
N ASP A 74 -6.35 6.00 -7.33
CA ASP A 74 -5.17 6.66 -7.91
C ASP A 74 -4.73 7.86 -7.06
N ALA A 75 -5.66 8.72 -6.65
CA ALA A 75 -5.36 9.87 -5.79
C ALA A 75 -4.84 9.46 -4.40
N SER A 76 -5.40 8.40 -3.82
CA SER A 76 -4.96 7.88 -2.52
C SER A 76 -3.58 7.23 -2.62
N PHE A 77 -3.34 6.49 -3.70
CA PHE A 77 -2.07 5.83 -3.98
C PHE A 77 -0.97 6.86 -4.22
N ASP A 78 -1.22 7.90 -5.01
CA ASP A 78 -0.26 8.98 -5.25
C ASP A 78 0.18 9.65 -3.95
N ARG A 79 -0.80 10.02 -3.10
CA ARG A 79 -0.54 10.60 -1.79
C ARG A 79 0.20 9.63 -0.88
N TRP A 80 -0.18 8.35 -0.90
CA TRP A 80 0.45 7.33 -0.09
C TRP A 80 1.90 7.13 -0.53
N TRP A 81 2.17 7.06 -1.83
CA TRP A 81 3.48 6.76 -2.40
C TRP A 81 4.47 7.91 -2.29
N ASP A 82 4.00 9.17 -2.21
CA ASP A 82 4.87 10.34 -2.19
C ASP A 82 5.91 10.28 -1.05
N GLY A 83 7.18 10.44 -1.40
CA GLY A 83 8.33 10.30 -0.48
C GLY A 83 8.74 8.87 -0.12
N ARG A 84 8.09 7.81 -0.63
CA ARG A 84 8.52 6.41 -0.42
C ARG A 84 9.56 5.99 -1.46
N THR A 85 10.63 5.39 -0.97
CA THR A 85 11.53 4.58 -1.79
C THR A 85 11.07 3.14 -1.73
N ALA A 86 10.96 2.48 -2.88
CA ALA A 86 10.72 1.04 -2.91
C ALA A 86 11.79 0.32 -2.08
N PRO A 87 11.43 -0.68 -1.26
CA PRO A 87 12.42 -1.44 -0.52
C PRO A 87 13.38 -2.05 -1.55
N SER A 88 14.66 -1.77 -1.42
CA SER A 88 15.68 -2.47 -2.18
C SER A 88 15.55 -3.94 -1.85
N SER A 89 15.27 -4.77 -2.86
CA SER A 89 15.18 -6.23 -2.71
C SER A 89 16.37 -6.73 -1.89
N PRO A 90 16.17 -7.46 -0.77
CA PRO A 90 17.26 -8.22 -0.20
C PRO A 90 17.62 -9.28 -1.25
N GLY A 91 18.87 -9.23 -1.74
CA GLY A 91 19.40 -10.26 -2.64
C GLY A 91 19.47 -11.63 -1.98
#